data_AF-A0A1V5JAD6-F1
#
_entry.id   AF-A0A1V5JAD6-F1
#
_cell.length_a   1.000
_cell.length_b   1.000
_cell.length_c   1.000
_cell.angle_alpha   90.00
_cell.angle_beta   90.00
_cell.angle_gamma   90.00
#
_symmetry.space_group_name_H-M   'P 1'
#
loop_
_entity.id
_entity.type
_entity.pdbx_description
1 polymer ?
#
loop_
_entity_poly.entity_id
_entity_poly.type
_entity_poly.pdbx_seq_one_letter_code
_entity_poly.pdbx_strand_id
1 'polypeptide(L)'
;MKHVHSFTGENRLIFLDNVRFLMIFFVVVLHCAASYGINEWWYVYDPKECRLIFSYVMFFVDTFAMPMLFFIAGYFALPKIEQKGTFGFIESKFVRLGIPWLICIVFIAPIIDFINHHTHGYNYSSLNYGQFWLEWLKRAIDFQFGFLTATEQFNQFVYWFISLLLFFFIVFALIYALKKRLLRWFLSSRKSITRKERCCG
;
A
#
# COMPACT_ATOMS: atom_id res chain seq x y z
N MET A 1 5.16 -11.78 -44.29
CA MET A 1 5.94 -12.49 -43.27
C MET A 1 5.77 -11.72 -41.95
N LYS A 2 4.85 -12.16 -41.09
CA LYS A 2 4.52 -11.49 -39.82
C LYS A 2 5.51 -12.01 -38.77
N HIS A 3 6.44 -11.17 -38.33
CA HIS A 3 7.26 -11.46 -37.15
C HIS A 3 6.37 -11.35 -35.91
N VAL A 4 5.77 -12.47 -35.54
CA VAL A 4 5.24 -12.70 -34.21
C VAL A 4 6.46 -12.79 -33.30
N HIS A 5 6.80 -11.69 -32.63
CA HIS A 5 7.66 -11.77 -31.46
C HIS A 5 6.90 -12.56 -30.40
N SER A 6 7.18 -13.87 -30.34
CA SER A 6 6.90 -14.69 -29.18
C SER A 6 7.57 -14.03 -27.98
N PHE A 7 6.78 -13.46 -27.08
CA PHE A 7 7.21 -13.07 -25.74
C PHE A 7 7.52 -14.36 -24.96
N THR A 8 8.67 -14.96 -25.23
CA THR A 8 9.31 -15.92 -24.33
C THR A 8 9.61 -15.19 -23.02
N GLY A 9 9.42 -15.85 -21.88
CA GLY A 9 9.33 -15.27 -20.54
C GLY A 9 10.60 -14.63 -19.95
N GLU A 10 11.43 -13.96 -20.74
CA GLU A 10 12.72 -13.37 -20.33
C GLU A 10 12.81 -11.84 -20.48
N ASN A 11 11.79 -11.16 -21.02
CA ASN A 11 11.73 -9.69 -21.05
C ASN A 11 10.92 -9.10 -19.89
N ARG A 12 11.16 -9.58 -18.66
CA ARG A 12 10.88 -8.74 -17.49
C ARG A 12 11.79 -7.53 -17.63
N LEU A 13 11.29 -6.31 -17.47
CA LEU A 13 12.15 -5.11 -17.49
C LEU A 13 13.08 -5.17 -16.28
N ILE A 14 14.22 -5.86 -16.42
CA ILE A 14 15.21 -6.10 -15.37
C ILE A 14 15.61 -4.76 -14.73
N PHE A 15 15.69 -3.71 -15.54
CA PHE A 15 15.90 -2.34 -15.08
C PHE A 15 14.87 -1.89 -14.02
N LEU A 16 13.57 -2.07 -14.25
CA LEU A 16 12.54 -1.65 -13.30
C LEU A 16 12.52 -2.52 -12.04
N ASP A 17 12.88 -3.80 -12.16
CA ASP A 17 13.04 -4.69 -11.01
C ASP A 17 14.26 -4.29 -10.16
N ASN A 18 15.37 -3.88 -10.79
CA ASN A 18 16.55 -3.36 -10.10
C ASN A 18 16.27 -2.03 -9.39
N VAL A 19 15.56 -1.10 -10.06
CA VAL A 19 15.15 0.17 -9.44
C VAL A 19 14.21 -0.11 -8.26
N ARG A 20 13.25 -1.03 -8.40
CA ARG A 20 12.41 -1.45 -7.27
C ARG A 20 13.27 -1.96 -6.11
N PHE A 21 14.22 -2.84 -6.37
CA PHE A 21 15.09 -3.39 -5.33
C PHE A 21 15.88 -2.28 -4.62
N LEU A 22 16.46 -1.35 -5.38
CA LEU A 22 17.15 -0.18 -4.84
C LEU A 22 16.23 0.67 -3.95
N MET A 23 14.99 0.92 -4.38
CA MET A 23 14.03 1.68 -3.57
C MET A 23 13.65 0.93 -2.29
N ILE A 24 13.47 -0.40 -2.34
CA ILE A 24 13.22 -1.21 -1.14
C ILE A 24 14.42 -1.14 -0.18
N PHE A 25 15.65 -1.18 -0.71
CA PHE A 25 16.84 -0.99 0.11
C PHE A 25 16.86 0.38 0.79
N PHE A 26 16.50 1.46 0.08
CA PHE A 26 16.35 2.77 0.69
C PHE A 26 15.29 2.80 1.79
N VAL A 27 14.17 2.10 1.64
CA VAL A 27 13.18 1.96 2.72
C VAL A 27 13.77 1.30 3.97
N VAL A 28 14.65 0.30 3.82
CA VAL A 28 15.37 -0.28 4.96
C VAL A 28 16.27 0.77 5.64
N VAL A 29 17.03 1.54 4.86
CA VAL A 29 17.86 2.64 5.37
C VAL A 29 17.01 3.68 6.10
N LEU A 30 15.83 4.01 5.58
CA LEU A 30 14.88 4.93 6.21
C LEU A 30 14.44 4.40 7.58
N HIS A 31 14.10 3.12 7.71
CA HIS A 31 13.72 2.54 9.00
C HIS A 31 14.88 2.52 10.01
N CYS A 32 16.12 2.32 9.55
CA CYS A 32 17.29 2.46 10.41
C CYS A 32 17.48 3.92 10.85
N ALA A 33 17.36 4.88 9.93
CA ALA A 33 17.49 6.31 10.23
C ALA A 33 16.40 6.81 11.18
N ALA A 34 15.18 6.26 11.08
CA ALA A 34 14.05 6.62 11.95
C ALA A 34 14.34 6.41 13.44
N SER A 35 15.20 5.44 13.79
CA SER A 35 15.57 5.14 15.19
C SER A 35 16.51 6.18 15.80
N TYR A 36 17.20 6.95 14.97
CA TYR A 36 18.18 7.98 15.37
C TYR A 36 17.75 9.40 15.00
N GLY A 37 16.54 9.56 14.42
CA GLY A 37 15.99 10.84 13.99
C GLY A 37 15.28 11.60 15.12
N ILE A 38 14.42 12.56 14.74
CA ILE A 38 13.59 13.35 15.68
C ILE A 38 12.26 12.65 16.01
N ASN A 39 12.02 11.46 15.46
CA ASN A 39 10.75 10.76 15.59
C ASN A 39 10.62 10.04 16.94
N GLU A 40 10.16 10.77 17.95
CA GLU A 40 9.90 10.25 19.31
C GLU A 40 8.87 9.12 19.34
N TRP A 41 8.06 8.97 18.28
CA TRP A 41 7.05 7.93 18.12
C TRP A 41 7.60 6.60 17.55
N TRP A 42 8.89 6.50 17.21
CA TRP A 42 9.48 5.27 16.69
C TRP A 42 9.70 4.22 17.79
N TYR A 43 9.66 2.93 17.43
CA TYR A 43 9.75 1.83 18.40
C TYR A 43 11.02 1.82 19.26
N VAL A 44 12.12 2.24 18.67
CA VAL A 44 13.42 2.38 19.34
C VAL A 44 13.87 3.80 19.07
N TYR A 45 13.89 4.62 20.11
CA TYR A 45 14.27 6.02 20.03
C TYR A 45 15.54 6.25 20.86
N ASP A 46 16.67 6.40 20.17
CA ASP A 46 17.96 6.74 20.77
C ASP A 46 18.52 8.00 20.08
N PRO A 47 18.04 9.20 20.48
CA PRO A 47 18.42 10.42 19.82
C PRO A 47 19.91 10.70 20.05
N LYS A 48 20.69 10.65 18.97
CA LYS A 48 22.11 11.03 18.98
C LYS A 48 22.28 12.51 18.61
N GLU A 49 23.47 13.04 18.90
CA GLU A 49 23.88 14.40 18.51
C GLU A 49 23.62 14.71 17.02
N CYS A 50 23.62 13.69 16.16
CA CYS A 50 23.36 13.80 14.73
C CYS A 50 21.88 13.65 14.30
N ARG A 51 20.89 13.77 15.20
CA ARG A 51 19.46 13.53 14.89
C ARG A 51 18.90 14.31 13.70
N LEU A 52 19.39 15.52 13.46
CA LEU A 52 18.97 16.36 12.33
C LEU A 52 19.35 15.68 11.00
N ILE A 53 20.58 15.15 10.90
CA ILE A 53 21.08 14.49 9.69
C ILE A 53 20.22 13.26 9.37
N PHE A 54 19.94 12.42 10.36
CA PHE A 54 19.10 11.24 10.18
C PHE A 54 17.66 11.60 9.77
N SER A 55 17.12 12.69 10.31
CA SER A 55 15.80 13.19 9.93
C SER A 55 15.76 13.70 8.49
N TYR A 56 16.80 14.41 8.03
CA TYR A 56 16.91 14.82 6.63
C TYR A 56 17.04 13.63 5.69
N VAL A 57 17.84 12.62 6.05
CA VAL A 57 17.96 11.38 5.27
C VAL A 57 16.62 10.68 5.16
N MET A 58 15.89 10.53 6.28
CA MET A 58 14.56 9.94 6.28
C MET A 58 13.61 10.72 5.36
N PHE A 59 13.53 12.04 5.50
CA PHE A 59 12.64 12.87 4.69
C PHE A 59 12.96 12.76 3.19
N PHE A 60 14.24 12.81 2.84
CA PHE A 60 14.70 12.69 1.47
C PHE A 60 14.35 11.33 0.88
N VAL A 61 14.63 10.25 1.62
CA VAL A 61 14.32 8.89 1.19
C VAL A 61 12.81 8.67 1.07
N ASP A 62 12.02 9.15 2.02
CA ASP A 62 10.57 9.00 2.00
C ASP A 62 9.95 9.70 0.78
N THR A 63 10.35 10.96 0.56
CA THR A 63 9.85 11.79 -0.55
C THR A 63 10.23 11.22 -1.92
N PHE A 64 11.37 10.54 -2.03
CA PHE A 64 11.86 10.00 -3.29
C PHE A 64 11.45 8.54 -3.53
N ALA A 65 11.70 7.65 -2.56
CA ALA A 65 11.52 6.21 -2.72
C ALA A 65 10.04 5.82 -2.74
N MET A 66 9.19 6.45 -1.92
CA MET A 66 7.78 6.07 -1.82
C MET A 66 7.01 6.34 -3.12
N PRO A 67 7.08 7.54 -3.73
CA PRO A 67 6.41 7.79 -5.02
C PRO A 67 6.96 6.91 -6.15
N MET A 68 8.27 6.64 -6.16
CA MET A 68 8.89 5.73 -7.13
C MET A 68 8.34 4.31 -7.03
N LEU A 69 8.18 3.78 -5.80
CA LEU A 69 7.59 2.47 -5.59
C LEU A 69 6.11 2.41 -6.03
N PHE A 70 5.32 3.46 -5.76
CA PHE A 70 3.95 3.56 -6.26
C PHE A 70 3.90 3.57 -7.79
N PHE A 71 4.77 4.34 -8.45
CA PHE A 71 4.86 4.40 -9.90
C PHE A 71 5.18 3.02 -10.50
N ILE A 72 6.21 2.34 -9.98
CA ILE A 72 6.60 1.00 -10.45
C ILE A 72 5.46 0.00 -10.21
N ALA A 73 4.78 0.08 -9.07
CA ALA A 73 3.67 -0.81 -8.75
C ALA A 73 2.46 -0.61 -9.69
N GLY A 74 2.17 0.63 -10.06
CA GLY A 74 1.14 1.00 -11.05
C GLY A 74 1.51 0.55 -12.46
N TYR A 75 2.76 0.73 -12.89
CA TYR A 75 3.25 0.27 -14.19
C TYR A 75 3.02 -1.23 -14.39
N PHE A 76 3.36 -2.04 -13.37
CA PHE A 76 3.14 -3.49 -13.41
C PHE A 76 1.68 -3.91 -13.16
N ALA A 77 0.77 -3.00 -12.82
CA ALA A 77 -0.64 -3.31 -12.60
C ALA A 77 -1.44 -3.37 -13.91
N LEU A 78 -1.13 -2.49 -14.88
CA LEU A 78 -1.78 -2.41 -16.19
C LEU A 78 -1.83 -3.76 -16.96
N PRO A 79 -0.70 -4.41 -17.27
CA PRO A 79 -0.73 -5.67 -18.01
C PRO A 79 -1.41 -6.79 -17.20
N LYS A 80 -1.37 -6.73 -15.87
CA LYS A 80 -1.98 -7.74 -15.00
C LYS A 80 -3.50 -7.65 -14.97
N ILE A 81 -4.07 -6.44 -14.98
CA ILE A 81 -5.54 -6.29 -15.02
C ILE A 81 -6.11 -6.68 -16.38
N GLU A 82 -5.36 -6.48 -17.47
CA GLU A 82 -5.76 -6.93 -18.81
C GLU A 82 -5.78 -8.46 -18.93
N GLN A 83 -4.80 -9.14 -18.34
CA GLN A 83 -4.71 -10.61 -18.38
C GLN A 83 -5.73 -11.31 -17.47
N LYS A 84 -5.96 -10.79 -16.24
CA LYS A 84 -6.79 -11.46 -15.23
C LYS A 84 -8.21 -10.89 -15.07
N GLY A 85 -8.49 -9.76 -15.73
CA GLY A 85 -9.70 -8.98 -15.50
C GLY A 85 -9.73 -8.29 -14.13
N THR A 86 -10.74 -7.45 -13.91
CA THR A 86 -10.86 -6.63 -12.69
C THR A 86 -10.90 -7.46 -11.41
N PHE A 87 -11.74 -8.51 -11.35
CA PHE A 87 -11.94 -9.29 -10.14
C PHE A 87 -10.72 -10.14 -9.79
N GLY A 88 -10.18 -10.89 -10.76
CA GLY A 88 -8.97 -11.70 -10.57
C GLY A 88 -7.71 -10.88 -10.28
N PHE A 89 -7.66 -9.61 -10.73
CA PHE A 89 -6.61 -8.68 -10.34
C PHE A 89 -6.68 -8.33 -8.85
N ILE A 90 -7.83 -7.85 -8.37
CA ILE A 90 -8.02 -7.45 -6.96
C ILE A 90 -7.78 -8.64 -6.03
N GLU A 91 -8.39 -9.79 -6.31
CA GLU A 91 -8.24 -11.01 -5.50
C GLU A 91 -6.76 -11.41 -5.40
N SER A 92 -6.04 -11.44 -6.52
CA SER A 92 -4.63 -11.82 -6.51
C SER A 92 -3.73 -10.84 -5.72
N LYS A 93 -4.12 -9.57 -5.65
CA LYS A 93 -3.42 -8.55 -4.85
C LYS A 93 -3.79 -8.66 -3.38
N PHE A 94 -5.06 -8.88 -3.07
CA PHE A 94 -5.54 -9.04 -1.70
C PHE A 94 -4.92 -10.27 -1.04
N VAL A 95 -4.86 -11.40 -1.73
CA VAL A 95 -4.24 -12.62 -1.19
C VAL A 95 -2.73 -12.44 -0.94
N ARG A 96 -2.03 -11.72 -1.81
CA ARG A 96 -0.55 -11.57 -1.73
C ARG A 96 -0.08 -10.41 -0.86
N LEU A 97 -0.88 -9.36 -0.72
CA LEU A 97 -0.53 -8.14 -0.01
C LEU A 97 -1.46 -7.89 1.17
N GLY A 98 -2.77 -8.01 0.95
CA GLY A 98 -3.79 -7.78 1.97
C GLY A 98 -3.75 -8.78 3.11
N ILE A 99 -3.67 -10.10 2.83
CA ILE A 99 -3.61 -11.13 3.87
C ILE A 99 -2.35 -10.97 4.75
N PRO A 100 -1.12 -10.89 4.19
CA PRO A 100 0.07 -10.66 5.02
C PRO A 100 -0.03 -9.36 5.82
N TRP A 101 -0.56 -8.29 5.22
CA TRP A 101 -0.75 -7.01 5.89
C TRP A 101 -1.74 -7.11 7.07
N LEU A 102 -2.88 -7.78 6.90
CA LEU A 102 -3.85 -8.02 7.97
C LEU A 102 -3.24 -8.83 9.11
N ILE A 103 -2.49 -9.88 8.79
CA ILE A 103 -1.79 -10.69 9.81
C ILE A 103 -0.78 -9.81 10.58
N CYS A 104 0.02 -9.02 9.88
CA CYS A 104 0.97 -8.11 10.52
C CYS A 104 0.27 -7.09 11.43
N ILE A 105 -0.84 -6.50 10.99
CA ILE A 105 -1.57 -5.53 11.79
C ILE A 105 -2.24 -6.18 13.01
N VAL A 106 -2.89 -7.33 12.86
CA VAL A 106 -3.66 -7.96 13.95
C VAL A 106 -2.76 -8.63 15.00
N PHE A 107 -1.59 -9.12 14.60
CA PHE A 107 -0.69 -9.86 15.49
C PHE A 107 0.58 -9.09 15.82
N ILE A 108 1.29 -8.58 14.82
CA ILE A 108 2.62 -7.97 15.04
C ILE A 108 2.47 -6.57 15.63
N ALA A 109 1.59 -5.74 15.09
CA ALA A 109 1.40 -4.37 15.57
C ALA A 109 1.05 -4.27 17.06
N PRO A 110 0.09 -5.04 17.63
CA PRO A 110 -0.20 -4.97 19.06
C PRO A 110 0.92 -5.53 19.93
N ILE A 111 1.68 -6.53 19.45
CA ILE A 111 2.85 -7.03 20.21
C ILE A 111 3.89 -5.93 20.35
N ILE A 112 4.22 -5.25 19.24
CA ILE A 112 5.20 -4.17 19.28
C ILE A 112 4.68 -3.01 20.12
N ASP A 113 3.38 -2.66 20.00
CA ASP A 113 2.77 -1.59 20.80
C ASP A 113 2.82 -1.88 22.30
N PHE A 114 2.56 -3.12 22.67
CA PHE A 114 2.61 -3.59 24.05
C PHE A 114 4.02 -3.47 24.63
N ILE A 115 5.04 -3.92 23.89
CA ILE A 115 6.45 -3.77 24.28
C ILE A 115 6.82 -2.29 24.39
N ASN A 116 6.39 -1.47 23.43
CA ASN A 116 6.67 -0.04 23.41
C ASN A 116 6.08 0.67 24.64
N HIS A 117 4.83 0.33 24.99
CA HIS A 117 4.14 0.85 26.17
C HIS A 117 4.86 0.49 27.48
N HIS A 118 5.34 -0.75 27.60
CA HIS A 118 6.10 -1.20 28.76
C HIS A 118 7.49 -0.55 28.86
N THR A 119 8.12 -0.24 27.72
CA THR A 119 9.47 0.32 27.69
C THR A 119 9.49 1.82 27.99
N HIS A 120 8.48 2.56 27.51
CA HIS A 120 8.39 4.02 27.69
C HIS A 120 7.59 4.44 28.94
N GLY A 121 7.08 3.49 29.73
CA GLY A 121 6.41 3.78 31.00
C GLY A 121 5.00 4.37 30.86
N TYR A 122 4.31 4.14 29.75
CA TYR A 122 2.94 4.60 29.54
C TYR A 122 1.96 3.87 30.50
N ASN A 123 0.82 4.51 30.82
CA ASN A 123 -0.17 4.09 31.84
C ASN A 123 -0.82 2.71 31.64
N TYR A 124 -0.56 2.02 30.52
CA TYR A 124 -1.12 0.69 30.21
C TYR A 124 -0.24 -0.47 30.69
N SER A 125 0.88 -0.19 31.34
CA SER A 125 1.86 -1.16 31.85
C SER A 125 1.36 -2.08 32.98
N SER A 126 0.10 -1.91 33.42
CA SER A 126 -0.56 -2.77 34.41
C SER A 126 -1.57 -3.77 33.81
N LEU A 127 -1.86 -3.69 32.51
CA LEU A 127 -2.82 -4.58 31.84
C LEU A 127 -2.17 -5.89 31.39
N ASN A 128 -2.92 -6.99 31.50
CA ASN A 128 -2.50 -8.27 30.93
C ASN A 128 -2.60 -8.21 29.39
N TYR A 129 -1.72 -8.91 28.66
CA TYR A 129 -1.65 -8.82 27.18
C TYR A 129 -2.99 -9.10 26.49
N GLY A 130 -3.79 -10.04 26.99
CA GLY A 130 -5.11 -10.34 26.43
C GLY A 130 -6.11 -9.17 26.54
N GLN A 131 -6.07 -8.41 27.64
CA GLN A 131 -6.90 -7.21 27.81
C GLN A 131 -6.41 -6.09 26.90
N PHE A 132 -5.09 -5.88 26.83
CA PHE A 132 -4.47 -4.93 25.91
C PHE A 132 -4.85 -5.23 24.45
N TRP A 133 -4.76 -6.49 24.02
CA TRP A 133 -5.11 -6.89 22.65
C TRP A 133 -6.60 -6.63 22.32
N LEU A 134 -7.52 -6.90 23.26
CA LEU A 134 -8.93 -6.61 23.07
C LEU A 134 -9.21 -5.10 23.00
N GLU A 135 -8.57 -4.30 23.85
CA GLU A 135 -8.68 -2.84 23.76
C GLU A 135 -8.09 -2.30 22.46
N TRP A 136 -6.95 -2.85 22.04
CA TRP A 136 -6.32 -2.52 20.78
C TRP A 136 -7.25 -2.83 19.60
N LEU A 137 -7.93 -3.97 19.61
CA LEU A 137 -8.91 -4.34 18.58
C LEU A 137 -10.14 -3.42 18.59
N LYS A 138 -10.62 -3.00 19.77
CA LYS A 138 -11.71 -2.02 19.87
C LYS A 138 -11.30 -0.68 19.26
N ARG A 139 -10.10 -0.18 19.59
CA ARG A 139 -9.52 1.03 18.98
C ARG A 139 -9.33 0.88 17.47
N ALA A 140 -8.96 -0.31 16.99
CA ALA A 140 -8.85 -0.62 15.57
C ALA A 140 -10.19 -0.49 14.81
N ILE A 141 -11.31 -0.77 15.49
CA ILE A 141 -12.65 -0.75 14.90
C ILE A 141 -13.29 0.64 15.04
N ASP A 142 -13.00 1.35 16.13
CA ASP A 142 -13.39 2.74 16.37
C ASP A 142 -12.60 3.75 15.51
N PHE A 143 -12.41 3.44 14.21
CA PHE A 143 -11.68 4.24 13.22
C PHE A 143 -12.17 5.70 13.22
N GLN A 144 -11.59 6.53 14.08
CA GLN A 144 -11.90 7.95 14.10
C GLN A 144 -11.24 8.56 12.86
N PHE A 145 -12.03 9.15 11.97
CA PHE A 145 -11.59 9.96 10.82
C PHE A 145 -10.88 11.27 11.25
N GLY A 146 -10.19 11.27 12.39
CA GLY A 146 -9.42 12.38 12.92
C GLY A 146 -8.04 12.44 12.26
N PHE A 147 -7.97 13.00 11.05
CA PHE A 147 -6.72 13.26 10.32
C PHE A 147 -5.72 14.18 11.08
N LEU A 148 -6.09 14.70 12.26
CA LEU A 148 -5.36 15.75 13.00
C LEU A 148 -5.03 15.44 14.47
N THR A 149 -5.39 14.28 15.01
CA THR A 149 -5.02 13.88 16.39
C THR A 149 -4.04 12.72 16.35
N ALA A 150 -2.81 13.03 15.92
CA ALA A 150 -1.68 12.11 15.84
C ALA A 150 -0.98 11.91 17.20
N THR A 151 -1.74 11.68 18.26
CA THR A 151 -1.18 11.35 19.57
C THR A 151 -1.82 10.07 20.07
N GLU A 152 -1.04 8.99 19.96
CA GLU A 152 -1.16 7.70 20.67
C GLU A 152 -2.03 6.58 20.10
N GLN A 153 -2.63 6.73 18.91
CA GLN A 153 -3.57 5.71 18.45
C GLN A 153 -3.17 5.15 17.08
N PHE A 154 -2.75 3.87 17.13
CA PHE A 154 -2.59 2.92 16.03
C PHE A 154 -1.20 2.87 15.35
N ASN A 155 -0.48 1.75 15.58
CA ASN A 155 0.79 1.36 14.94
C ASN A 155 0.66 1.02 13.43
N GLN A 156 -0.24 1.68 12.71
CA GLN A 156 -0.40 1.52 11.26
C GLN A 156 0.66 2.31 10.47
N PHE A 157 1.37 3.25 11.10
CA PHE A 157 2.33 4.11 10.43
C PHE A 157 3.46 3.34 9.72
N VAL A 158 3.86 2.16 10.19
CA VAL A 158 4.86 1.32 9.48
C VAL A 158 4.25 0.63 8.24
N TYR A 159 2.96 0.31 8.31
CA TYR A 159 2.23 -0.45 7.27
C TYR A 159 1.48 0.44 6.28
N TRP A 160 1.62 1.77 6.41
CA TRP A 160 0.88 2.76 5.63
C TRP A 160 1.01 2.54 4.11
N PHE A 161 2.23 2.24 3.65
CA PHE A 161 2.54 2.07 2.24
C PHE A 161 1.72 0.94 1.61
N ILE A 162 1.62 -0.21 2.29
CA ILE A 162 0.88 -1.38 1.77
C ILE A 162 -0.62 -1.09 1.75
N SER A 163 -1.14 -0.45 2.79
CA SER A 163 -2.56 -0.04 2.87
C SER A 163 -2.93 0.91 1.74
N LEU A 164 -2.12 1.96 1.53
CA LEU A 164 -2.34 2.93 0.45
C LEU A 164 -2.19 2.28 -0.94
N LEU A 165 -1.22 1.38 -1.10
CA LEU A 165 -1.02 0.66 -2.35
C LEU A 165 -2.22 -0.22 -2.70
N LEU A 166 -2.79 -0.92 -1.71
CA LEU A 166 -4.00 -1.71 -1.88
C LEU A 166 -5.18 -0.81 -2.28
N PHE A 167 -5.34 0.32 -1.60
CA PHE A 167 -6.36 1.32 -1.92
C PHE A 167 -6.25 1.81 -3.37
N PHE A 168 -5.05 2.20 -3.82
CA PHE A 168 -4.82 2.60 -5.21
C PHE A 168 -5.12 1.48 -6.21
N PHE A 169 -4.81 0.22 -5.89
CA PHE A 169 -5.21 -0.90 -6.76
C PHE A 169 -6.73 -1.08 -6.85
N ILE A 170 -7.46 -0.89 -5.74
CA ILE A 170 -8.93 -0.96 -5.74
C ILE A 170 -9.52 0.18 -6.58
N VAL A 171 -9.06 1.42 -6.37
CA VAL A 171 -9.49 2.59 -7.15
C VAL A 171 -9.19 2.39 -8.63
N PHE A 172 -7.98 1.95 -8.97
CA PHE A 172 -7.57 1.68 -10.35
C PHE A 172 -8.46 0.61 -11.01
N ALA A 173 -8.73 -0.48 -10.29
CA ALA A 173 -9.59 -1.55 -10.78
C ALA A 173 -11.05 -1.09 -10.96
N LEU A 174 -11.56 -0.25 -10.05
CA LEU A 174 -12.88 0.37 -10.15
C LEU A 174 -12.99 1.26 -11.38
N ILE A 175 -12.01 2.15 -11.61
CA ILE A 175 -11.96 3.02 -12.79
C ILE A 175 -11.93 2.18 -14.08
N TYR A 176 -11.12 1.11 -14.11
CA TYR A 176 -11.04 0.22 -15.27
C TYR A 176 -12.39 -0.48 -15.55
N ALA A 177 -13.08 -0.95 -14.51
CA ALA A 177 -14.39 -1.56 -14.63
C ALA A 177 -15.46 -0.58 -15.11
N LEU A 178 -15.46 0.65 -14.58
CA LEU A 178 -16.36 1.73 -15.00
C LEU A 178 -16.13 2.11 -16.46
N LYS A 179 -14.87 2.28 -16.89
CA LYS A 179 -14.53 2.54 -18.29
C LYS A 179 -15.04 1.44 -19.21
N LYS A 180 -14.85 0.16 -18.85
CA LYS A 180 -15.35 -0.98 -19.64
C LYS A 180 -16.89 -1.02 -19.69
N ARG A 181 -17.58 -0.67 -18.60
CA ARG A 181 -19.05 -0.58 -18.56
C ARG A 181 -19.55 0.56 -19.45
N LEU A 182 -18.92 1.74 -19.37
CA LEU A 182 -19.26 2.90 -20.18
C LEU A 182 -19.01 2.64 -21.68
N LEU A 183 -17.88 2.04 -22.04
CA LEU A 183 -17.56 1.71 -23.42
C LEU A 183 -18.57 0.71 -24.02
N ARG A 184 -18.96 -0.31 -23.25
CA ARG A 184 -20.00 -1.27 -23.67
C ARG A 184 -21.35 -0.61 -23.86
N TRP A 185 -21.74 0.31 -22.97
CA TRP A 185 -22.96 1.08 -23.11
C TRP A 185 -22.96 1.94 -24.37
N PHE A 186 -21.88 2.69 -24.64
CA PHE A 186 -21.74 3.49 -25.86
C PHE A 186 -21.78 2.63 -27.15
N LEU A 187 -21.10 1.48 -27.17
CA LEU A 187 -21.11 0.58 -28.33
C LEU A 187 -22.49 -0.06 -28.54
N SER A 188 -23.22 -0.37 -27.47
CA SER A 188 -24.60 -0.87 -27.54
C SER A 188 -25.55 0.19 -28.11
N SER A 189 -25.43 1.44 -27.66
CA SER A 189 -26.24 2.57 -28.17
C SER A 189 -25.95 2.90 -29.63
N ARG A 190 -24.72 2.68 -30.12
CA ARG A 190 -24.38 2.87 -31.55
C ARG A 190 -24.99 1.78 -32.45
N LYS A 191 -25.07 0.54 -31.96
CA LYS A 191 -25.69 -0.58 -32.69
C LYS A 191 -27.21 -0.46 -32.82
N SER A 192 -27.90 0.12 -31.82
CA SER A 192 -29.35 0.30 -31.89
C SER A 192 -29.76 1.38 -32.89
N ILE A 193 -29.00 2.46 -33.01
CA ILE A 193 -29.23 3.55 -33.99
C ILE A 193 -29.05 3.03 -35.43
N THR A 194 -27.93 2.37 -35.71
CA THR A 194 -27.62 1.84 -37.06
C THR A 194 -28.54 0.69 -37.53
N ARG A 195 -29.22 0.00 -36.62
CA ARG A 195 -30.23 -1.02 -36.97
C ARG A 195 -31.57 -0.39 -37.34
N LYS A 196 -31.93 0.75 -36.73
CA LYS A 196 -33.18 1.45 -37.00
C LYS A 196 -33.19 2.09 -38.40
N GLU A 197 -32.06 2.63 -38.84
CA GLU A 197 -31.91 3.21 -40.19
C GLU A 197 -32.03 2.17 -41.31
N ARG A 198 -31.63 0.92 -41.06
CA ARG A 198 -31.63 -0.17 -42.05
C ARG A 198 -32.99 -0.87 -42.22
N CYS A 199 -33.95 -0.62 -41.34
CA CYS A 199 -35.32 -1.15 -41.45
C CYS A 199 -36.31 -0.15 -42.03
N CYS A 200 -35.90 1.10 -42.25
CA CYS A 200 -36.74 2.18 -42.77
C CYS A 200 -36.34 2.65 -44.18
N GLY A 201 -35.35 2.01 -44.82
CA GLY A 201 -34.98 2.23 -46.22
C GLY A 201 -35.13 0.93 -47.00
#